data_AF-A0A948STZ8-F1
#
_entry.id   AF-A0A948STZ8-F1
#
_cell.length_a   1.000
_cell.length_b   1.000
_cell.length_c   1.000
_cell.angle_alpha   90.00
_cell.angle_beta   90.00
_cell.angle_gamma   90.00
#
_symmetry.space_group_name_H-M   'P 1'
#
loop_
_entity.id
_entity.type
_entity.pdbx_description
1 polymer ?
#
loop_
_entity_poly.entity_id
_entity_poly.type
_entity_poly.pdbx_seq_one_letter_code
_entity_poly.pdbx_strand_id
1 'polypeptide(L)'
;MTIRPLQFVTTGTLVAAGLAAAAEAQSLSERINAVTEQRAAQQNLSKSGLLRALISTGVSVRFSETPAKEAFAYLKQLTGVDLTVRWSSDPGASDGFDPEAPITLEVNNGQALVVLERMIEQASTEPSTWQLRDGYVEVGPKSRLSVRNAQETRIYPIRDLLFEAPNFDNAPDFNLNQAMQSGGGMGGGMGG
;
A
#
# COMPACT_ATOMS: atom_id res chain seq x y z
N MET A 1 -31.85 58.50 -15.77
CA MET A 1 -31.36 57.14 -16.05
C MET A 1 -30.31 57.29 -17.13
N THR A 2 -29.04 57.37 -16.71
CA THR A 2 -27.98 58.07 -17.45
C THR A 2 -26.83 57.11 -17.70
N ILE A 3 -26.57 56.83 -18.98
CA ILE A 3 -25.58 55.86 -19.48
C ILE A 3 -24.19 56.51 -19.45
N ARG A 4 -23.21 55.84 -18.83
CA ARG A 4 -21.79 56.23 -18.78
C ARG A 4 -20.96 55.32 -19.69
N PRO A 5 -20.12 55.83 -20.61
CA PRO A 5 -19.27 55.00 -21.46
C PRO A 5 -17.91 54.69 -20.81
N LEU A 6 -17.41 53.47 -21.10
CA LEU A 6 -16.09 52.92 -20.76
C LEU A 6 -14.95 53.79 -21.30
N GLN A 7 -13.92 54.01 -20.49
CA GLN A 7 -12.60 54.45 -20.94
C GLN A 7 -11.57 53.33 -20.70
N PHE A 8 -11.00 52.81 -21.77
CA PHE A 8 -9.82 51.95 -21.75
C PHE A 8 -8.58 52.83 -21.64
N VAL A 9 -7.77 52.62 -20.61
CA VAL A 9 -6.45 53.26 -20.46
C VAL A 9 -5.37 52.19 -20.61
N THR A 10 -4.73 52.21 -21.78
CA THR A 10 -3.52 51.46 -22.11
C THR A 10 -2.34 52.25 -21.57
N THR A 11 -1.60 51.72 -20.59
CA THR A 11 -0.31 52.30 -20.17
C THR A 11 0.76 51.22 -20.33
N GLY A 12 1.56 51.37 -21.39
CA GLY A 12 2.78 50.61 -21.58
C GLY A 12 3.85 51.10 -20.63
N THR A 13 4.57 50.17 -20.02
CA THR A 13 5.84 50.46 -19.35
C THR A 13 6.86 49.44 -19.83
N LEU A 14 7.81 49.92 -20.62
CA LEU A 14 9.06 49.26 -20.98
C LEU A 14 10.13 49.78 -20.02
N VAL A 15 11.04 48.88 -19.58
CA VAL A 15 12.48 49.06 -19.30
C VAL A 15 12.90 48.17 -18.12
N ALA A 16 13.68 47.13 -18.43
CA ALA A 16 15.05 46.92 -17.93
C ALA A 16 15.50 45.48 -18.28
N ALA A 17 16.21 45.34 -19.39
CA ALA A 17 17.00 44.15 -19.69
C ALA A 17 18.38 44.30 -19.04
N GLY A 18 18.85 43.25 -18.36
CA GLY A 18 20.28 43.05 -18.10
C GLY A 18 20.67 42.81 -16.64
N LEU A 19 20.56 41.55 -16.19
CA LEU A 19 21.62 40.79 -15.52
C LEU A 19 21.26 39.31 -15.60
N ALA A 20 22.17 38.55 -16.21
CA ALA A 20 22.04 37.16 -16.62
C ALA A 20 22.40 36.17 -15.50
N ALA A 21 22.03 34.91 -15.75
CA ALA A 21 22.52 33.65 -15.16
C ALA A 21 21.74 33.07 -13.95
N ALA A 22 20.65 32.36 -14.27
CA ALA A 22 20.40 30.94 -13.94
C ALA A 22 18.88 30.65 -13.90
N ALA A 23 18.16 30.82 -15.01
CA ALA A 23 16.70 30.67 -15.05
C ALA A 23 16.14 29.64 -16.05
N GLU A 24 16.99 28.91 -16.78
CA GLU A 24 16.55 27.86 -17.71
C GLU A 24 17.54 26.69 -17.70
N ALA A 25 17.39 25.73 -16.78
CA ALA A 25 18.15 24.47 -16.85
C ALA A 25 17.51 23.31 -16.06
N GLN A 26 16.19 23.25 -15.93
CA GLN A 26 15.56 21.93 -15.75
C GLN A 26 15.06 21.49 -17.12
N SER A 27 15.72 20.48 -17.67
CA SER A 27 15.31 19.84 -18.92
C SER A 27 13.82 19.46 -18.85
N LEU A 28 13.15 19.45 -20.00
CA LEU A 28 11.74 19.00 -20.09
C LEU A 28 11.57 17.63 -19.39
N SER A 29 12.57 16.76 -19.52
CA SER A 29 12.65 15.47 -18.86
C SER A 29 12.66 15.56 -17.33
N GLU A 30 13.47 16.44 -16.73
CA GLU A 30 13.48 16.64 -15.27
C GLU A 30 12.15 17.18 -14.74
N ARG A 31 11.50 18.08 -15.47
CA ARG A 31 10.18 18.60 -15.10
C ARG A 31 9.11 17.51 -15.17
N ILE A 32 9.14 16.65 -16.19
CA ILE A 32 8.22 15.52 -16.32
C ILE A 32 8.44 14.52 -15.18
N ASN A 33 9.69 14.22 -14.84
CA ASN A 33 10.03 13.31 -13.74
C ASN A 33 9.54 13.88 -12.40
N ALA A 34 9.83 15.16 -12.11
CA ALA A 34 9.38 15.81 -10.87
C ALA A 34 7.85 15.82 -10.72
N VAL A 35 7.10 16.07 -11.80
CA VAL A 35 5.62 16.01 -11.79
C VAL A 35 5.13 14.57 -11.57
N THR A 36 5.81 13.58 -12.18
CA THR A 36 5.46 12.16 -12.02
C THR A 36 5.69 11.70 -10.59
N GLU A 37 6.82 12.08 -9.98
CA GLU A 37 7.15 11.79 -8.58
C GLU A 37 6.16 12.44 -7.61
N GLN A 38 5.80 13.71 -7.82
CA GLN A 38 4.81 14.41 -7.01
C GLN A 38 3.43 13.71 -7.06
N ARG A 39 2.99 13.31 -8.26
CA ARG A 39 1.73 12.57 -8.43
C ARG A 39 1.78 11.21 -7.74
N ALA A 40 2.86 10.46 -7.92
CA ALA A 40 3.04 9.16 -7.26
C ALA A 40 3.04 9.31 -5.73
N ALA A 41 3.70 10.33 -5.19
CA ALA A 41 3.70 10.62 -3.76
C ALA A 41 2.29 10.95 -3.23
N GLN A 42 1.55 11.81 -3.93
CA GLN A 42 0.15 12.13 -3.57
C GLN A 42 -0.76 10.89 -3.63
N GLN A 43 -0.62 10.07 -4.66
CA GLN A 43 -1.35 8.81 -4.79
C GLN A 43 -1.02 7.84 -3.65
N ASN A 44 0.26 7.72 -3.27
CA ASN A 44 0.68 6.87 -2.16
C ASN A 44 0.10 7.35 -0.81
N LEU A 45 0.04 8.67 -0.58
CA LEU A 45 -0.62 9.24 0.60
C LEU A 45 -2.12 8.90 0.62
N SER A 46 -2.79 8.95 -0.53
CA SER A 46 -4.20 8.56 -0.66
C SER A 46 -4.40 7.06 -0.39
N LYS A 47 -3.63 6.19 -1.06
CA LYS A 47 -3.71 4.72 -0.91
C LYS A 47 -3.40 4.29 0.53
N SER A 48 -2.37 4.86 1.15
CA SER A 48 -2.02 4.57 2.55
C SER A 48 -3.10 5.04 3.53
N GLY A 49 -3.78 6.17 3.24
CA GLY A 49 -4.93 6.63 4.01
C GLY A 49 -6.11 5.64 3.98
N LEU A 50 -6.45 5.12 2.79
CA LEU A 50 -7.51 4.11 2.63
C LEU A 50 -7.18 2.81 3.37
N LEU A 51 -5.95 2.31 3.20
CA LEU A 51 -5.50 1.12 3.91
C LEU A 51 -5.54 1.35 5.43
N ARG A 52 -5.04 2.51 5.88
CA ARG A 52 -5.07 2.89 7.30
C ARG A 52 -6.50 2.83 7.83
N ALA A 53 -7.46 3.41 7.12
CA ALA A 53 -8.87 3.39 7.53
C ALA A 53 -9.39 1.96 7.67
N LEU A 54 -9.09 1.06 6.72
CA LEU A 54 -9.50 -0.34 6.79
C LEU A 54 -8.83 -1.12 7.93
N ILE A 55 -7.58 -0.81 8.26
CA ILE A 55 -6.86 -1.53 9.33
C ILE A 55 -7.11 -0.98 10.73
N SER A 56 -7.41 0.31 10.86
CA SER A 56 -7.64 0.93 12.17
C SER A 56 -9.09 0.91 12.61
N THR A 57 -10.04 0.72 11.67
CA THR A 57 -11.46 0.74 12.00
C THR A 57 -11.90 -0.63 12.50
N GLY A 58 -12.29 -0.68 13.77
CA GLY A 58 -13.01 -1.82 14.35
C GLY A 58 -14.48 -1.76 13.97
N VAL A 59 -15.00 -2.86 13.44
CA VAL A 59 -16.39 -3.02 13.01
C VAL A 59 -17.02 -4.22 13.71
N SER A 60 -18.31 -4.08 14.03
CA SER A 60 -19.12 -5.20 14.51
C SER A 60 -20.25 -5.41 13.52
N VAL A 61 -20.32 -6.58 12.91
CA VAL A 61 -21.31 -6.92 11.88
C VAL A 61 -21.93 -8.27 12.18
N ARG A 62 -23.22 -8.40 11.88
CA ARG A 62 -23.96 -9.67 11.91
C ARG A 62 -24.80 -9.75 10.64
N PHE A 63 -24.35 -10.57 9.71
CA PHE A 63 -25.09 -10.91 8.49
C PHE A 63 -25.66 -12.31 8.63
N SER A 64 -26.90 -12.49 8.21
CA SER A 64 -27.61 -13.76 8.21
C SER A 64 -28.23 -13.93 6.83
N GLU A 65 -27.58 -14.72 5.98
CA GLU A 65 -27.98 -14.92 4.57
C GLU A 65 -28.25 -13.59 3.83
N THR A 66 -27.47 -12.56 4.16
CA THR A 66 -27.64 -11.22 3.60
C THR A 66 -27.07 -11.18 2.18
N PRO A 67 -27.77 -10.61 1.18
CA PRO A 67 -27.22 -10.48 -0.17
C PRO A 67 -25.88 -9.76 -0.16
N ALA A 68 -24.91 -10.27 -0.91
CA ALA A 68 -23.55 -9.72 -0.96
C ALA A 68 -23.56 -8.22 -1.27
N LYS A 69 -24.41 -7.79 -2.21
CA LYS A 69 -24.54 -6.37 -2.57
C LYS A 69 -24.87 -5.47 -1.39
N GLU A 70 -25.79 -5.92 -0.53
CA GLU A 70 -26.19 -5.19 0.67
C GLU A 70 -25.09 -5.25 1.74
N ALA A 71 -24.47 -6.41 1.94
CA ALA A 71 -23.41 -6.58 2.93
C ALA A 71 -22.19 -5.67 2.62
N PHE A 72 -21.74 -5.61 1.36
CA PHE A 72 -20.64 -4.72 0.94
C PHE A 72 -21.04 -3.24 1.02
N ALA A 73 -22.29 -2.89 0.69
CA ALA A 73 -22.79 -1.52 0.83
C ALA A 73 -22.83 -1.08 2.31
N TYR A 74 -23.22 -1.99 3.21
CA TYR A 74 -23.21 -1.74 4.65
C TYR A 74 -21.79 -1.52 5.17
N LEU A 75 -20.82 -2.35 4.75
CA LEU A 75 -19.42 -2.17 5.14
C LEU A 75 -18.84 -0.83 4.64
N LYS A 76 -19.19 -0.43 3.41
CA LYS A 76 -18.85 0.89 2.85
C LYS A 76 -19.40 2.01 3.72
N GLN A 77 -20.67 1.94 4.12
CA GLN A 77 -21.29 2.94 4.99
C GLN A 77 -20.62 3.01 6.36
N LEU A 78 -20.30 1.86 6.94
CA LEU A 78 -19.71 1.77 8.27
C LEU A 78 -18.27 2.28 8.32
N THR A 79 -17.48 2.01 7.28
CA THR A 79 -16.06 2.39 7.20
C THR A 79 -15.83 3.78 6.59
N GLY A 80 -16.80 4.29 5.83
CA GLY A 80 -16.64 5.53 5.04
C GLY A 80 -15.66 5.40 3.88
N VAL A 81 -15.12 4.19 3.62
CA VAL A 81 -14.20 3.92 2.53
C VAL A 81 -15.00 3.63 1.27
N ASP A 82 -14.66 4.28 0.16
CA ASP A 82 -15.32 4.02 -1.11
C ASP A 82 -14.97 2.62 -1.63
N LEU A 83 -15.89 1.67 -1.44
CA LEU A 83 -15.76 0.30 -1.96
C LEU A 83 -16.45 0.22 -3.32
N THR A 84 -15.69 -0.19 -4.34
CA THR A 84 -16.17 -0.52 -5.68
C THR A 84 -16.05 -2.02 -5.88
N VAL A 85 -17.17 -2.73 -5.77
CA VAL A 85 -17.24 -4.18 -5.98
C VAL A 85 -17.59 -4.47 -7.43
N ARG A 86 -16.91 -5.46 -8.01
CA ARG A 86 -17.06 -5.89 -9.39
C ARG A 86 -18.11 -7.00 -9.47
N TRP A 87 -19.30 -6.63 -9.92
CA TRP A 87 -20.45 -7.54 -10.00
C TRP A 87 -20.52 -8.25 -11.34
N SER A 88 -21.04 -9.48 -11.34
CA SER A 88 -21.34 -10.23 -12.57
C SER A 88 -22.46 -9.57 -13.39
N SER A 89 -23.33 -8.80 -12.74
CA SER A 89 -24.40 -8.02 -13.38
C SER A 89 -23.93 -6.71 -14.02
N ASP A 90 -22.65 -6.33 -13.88
CA ASP A 90 -22.12 -5.10 -14.48
C ASP A 90 -22.21 -5.18 -16.02
N PRO A 91 -22.56 -4.09 -16.72
CA PRO A 91 -22.57 -4.07 -18.18
C PRO A 91 -21.20 -4.44 -18.76
N GLY A 92 -21.18 -5.46 -19.62
CA GLY A 92 -19.96 -5.95 -20.26
C GLY A 92 -19.04 -6.77 -19.35
N ALA A 93 -19.51 -7.20 -18.17
CA ALA A 93 -18.77 -8.12 -17.33
C ALA A 93 -18.84 -9.56 -17.87
N SER A 94 -17.67 -10.19 -17.98
CA SER A 94 -17.54 -11.64 -18.19
C SER A 94 -17.41 -12.40 -16.87
N ASP A 95 -17.00 -11.71 -15.81
CA ASP A 95 -16.72 -12.23 -14.48
C ASP A 95 -17.10 -11.20 -13.39
N GLY A 96 -17.33 -11.68 -12.17
CA GLY A 96 -17.69 -10.83 -11.03
C GLY A 96 -18.41 -11.61 -9.95
N PHE A 97 -18.68 -10.94 -8.83
CA PHE A 97 -19.47 -11.54 -7.76
C PHE A 97 -20.96 -11.55 -8.11
N ASP A 98 -21.64 -12.60 -7.68
CA ASP A 98 -23.10 -12.63 -7.70
C ASP A 98 -23.64 -11.66 -6.63
N PRO A 99 -24.42 -10.63 -7.01
CA PRO A 99 -24.97 -9.67 -6.05
C PRO A 99 -25.89 -10.30 -5.00
N GLU A 100 -26.52 -11.43 -5.32
CA GLU A 100 -27.45 -12.14 -4.43
C GLU A 100 -26.78 -13.26 -3.63
N ALA A 101 -25.46 -13.44 -3.77
CA ALA A 101 -24.72 -14.45 -3.00
C ALA A 101 -24.94 -14.23 -1.49
N PRO A 102 -25.36 -15.27 -0.74
CA PRO A 102 -25.66 -15.12 0.67
C PRO A 102 -24.39 -15.00 1.50
N ILE A 103 -24.30 -13.93 2.29
CA ILE A 103 -23.22 -13.69 3.25
C ILE A 103 -23.74 -13.98 4.65
N THR A 104 -23.06 -14.88 5.35
CA THR A 104 -23.32 -15.20 6.76
C THR A 104 -22.04 -15.02 7.54
N LEU A 105 -22.00 -13.95 8.35
CA LEU A 105 -20.81 -13.56 9.07
C LEU A 105 -21.20 -12.83 10.35
N GLU A 106 -20.68 -13.30 11.48
CA GLU A 106 -20.77 -12.60 12.76
C GLU A 106 -19.36 -12.27 13.24
N VAL A 107 -19.08 -10.98 13.39
CA VAL A 107 -17.81 -10.47 13.91
C VAL A 107 -18.11 -9.36 14.88
N ASN A 108 -17.54 -9.46 16.09
CA ASN A 108 -17.64 -8.44 17.12
C ASN A 108 -16.27 -7.77 17.27
N ASN A 109 -16.21 -6.45 17.08
CA ASN A 109 -14.99 -5.63 17.17
C ASN A 109 -13.81 -6.16 16.32
N GLY A 110 -14.08 -6.58 15.09
CA GLY A 110 -13.07 -7.03 14.15
C GLY A 110 -12.54 -5.91 13.27
N GLN A 111 -11.32 -6.03 12.77
CA GLN A 111 -10.76 -5.08 11.82
C GLN A 111 -11.56 -5.10 10.51
N ALA A 112 -11.90 -3.92 9.97
CA ALA A 112 -12.71 -3.80 8.75
C ALA A 112 -12.08 -4.52 7.55
N LEU A 113 -10.74 -4.50 7.43
CA LEU A 113 -10.02 -5.28 6.42
C LEU A 113 -10.30 -6.79 6.52
N VAL A 114 -10.27 -7.35 7.73
CA VAL A 114 -10.51 -8.78 7.95
C VAL A 114 -11.96 -9.13 7.63
N VAL A 115 -12.91 -8.26 7.97
CA VAL A 115 -14.32 -8.44 7.60
C VAL A 115 -14.48 -8.41 6.08
N LEU A 116 -13.84 -7.47 5.39
CA LEU A 116 -13.84 -7.38 3.94
C LEU A 116 -13.32 -8.68 3.30
N GLU A 117 -12.18 -9.19 3.77
CA GLU A 117 -11.56 -10.41 3.24
C GLU A 117 -12.47 -11.63 3.42
N ARG A 118 -13.09 -11.79 4.59
CA ARG A 118 -14.07 -12.86 4.83
C ARG A 118 -15.31 -12.76 3.95
N MET A 119 -15.78 -11.54 3.68
CA MET A 119 -16.90 -11.33 2.76
C MET A 119 -16.51 -11.69 1.32
N ILE A 120 -15.28 -11.36 0.89
CA ILE A 120 -14.75 -11.78 -0.41
C ILE A 120 -14.69 -13.30 -0.51
N GLU A 121 -14.17 -13.97 0.51
CA GLU A 121 -14.08 -15.45 0.54
C GLU A 121 -15.45 -16.12 0.36
N GLN A 122 -16.51 -15.57 0.99
CA GLN A 122 -17.87 -16.10 0.86
C GLN A 122 -18.54 -15.74 -0.47
N ALA A 123 -18.32 -14.52 -0.98
CA ALA A 123 -18.93 -14.06 -2.24
C ALA A 123 -18.25 -14.64 -3.49
N SER A 124 -17.01 -15.12 -3.36
CA SER A 124 -16.20 -15.57 -4.49
C SER A 124 -16.38 -17.06 -4.80
N THR A 125 -16.59 -17.36 -6.08
CA THR A 125 -16.49 -18.72 -6.63
C THR A 125 -15.13 -18.98 -7.30
N GLU A 126 -14.37 -17.91 -7.57
CA GLU A 126 -13.09 -17.91 -8.26
C GLU A 126 -12.03 -17.13 -7.46
N PRO A 127 -10.73 -17.28 -7.74
CA PRO A 127 -9.68 -16.53 -7.06
C PRO A 127 -9.91 -15.01 -7.13
N SER A 128 -10.23 -14.42 -5.98
CA SER A 128 -10.67 -13.02 -5.87
C SER A 128 -9.85 -12.28 -4.82
N THR A 129 -9.82 -10.95 -4.94
CA THR A 129 -9.04 -10.11 -4.04
C THR A 129 -9.60 -8.68 -4.03
N TRP A 130 -9.00 -7.84 -3.20
CA TRP A 130 -9.15 -6.40 -3.24
C TRP A 130 -7.83 -5.73 -3.65
N GLN A 131 -7.90 -4.47 -4.09
CA GLN A 131 -6.73 -3.63 -4.35
C GLN A 131 -7.06 -2.16 -4.14
N LEU A 132 -6.02 -1.39 -3.81
CA LEU A 132 -6.13 0.06 -3.62
C LEU A 132 -6.01 0.77 -4.96
N ARG A 133 -6.97 1.64 -5.24
CA ARG A 133 -6.97 2.58 -6.35
C ARG A 133 -6.87 4.00 -5.83
N ASP A 134 -6.78 4.95 -6.73
CA ASP A 134 -6.74 6.36 -6.36
C ASP A 134 -8.12 6.78 -5.82
N GLY A 135 -8.23 6.84 -4.49
CA GLY A 135 -9.41 7.31 -3.78
C GLY A 135 -10.47 6.26 -3.46
N TYR A 136 -10.31 5.01 -3.90
CA TYR A 136 -11.26 3.93 -3.61
C TYR A 136 -10.57 2.56 -3.51
N VAL A 137 -11.30 1.60 -2.95
CA VAL A 137 -10.91 0.18 -2.88
C VAL A 137 -11.70 -0.58 -3.92
N GLU A 138 -11.00 -1.28 -4.80
CA GLU A 138 -11.60 -2.12 -5.82
C GLU A 138 -11.59 -3.57 -5.36
N VAL A 139 -12.73 -4.26 -5.49
CA VAL A 139 -12.92 -5.64 -5.02
C VAL A 139 -13.46 -6.51 -6.15
N GLY A 140 -12.87 -7.67 -6.40
CA GLY A 140 -13.38 -8.58 -7.44
C GLY A 140 -12.45 -9.73 -7.81
N PRO A 141 -12.79 -10.48 -8.87
CA PRO A 141 -11.97 -11.57 -9.40
C PRO A 141 -10.58 -11.11 -9.85
N LYS A 142 -9.56 -11.92 -9.61
CA LYS A 142 -8.17 -11.60 -9.98
C LYS A 142 -8.00 -11.40 -11.49
N SER A 143 -8.77 -12.12 -12.32
CA SER A 143 -8.85 -11.95 -13.78
C SER A 143 -9.21 -10.52 -14.18
N ARG A 144 -10.23 -9.94 -13.53
CA ARG A 144 -10.65 -8.54 -13.78
C ARG A 144 -9.70 -7.52 -13.16
N LEU A 145 -9.14 -7.84 -11.98
CA LEU A 145 -8.29 -6.91 -11.22
C LEU A 145 -6.86 -6.82 -11.77
N SER A 146 -6.36 -7.87 -12.43
CA SER A 146 -4.98 -7.98 -12.90
C SER A 146 -4.79 -7.62 -14.38
N VAL A 147 -5.79 -6.96 -14.99
CA VAL A 147 -5.72 -6.50 -16.38
C VAL A 147 -4.51 -5.59 -16.62
N ARG A 148 -3.93 -5.64 -17.82
CA ARG A 148 -2.64 -4.99 -18.12
C ARG A 148 -2.61 -3.48 -17.80
N ASN A 149 -3.73 -2.78 -18.01
CA ASN A 149 -3.87 -1.36 -17.73
C ASN A 149 -4.06 -1.04 -16.23
N ALA A 150 -4.36 -2.04 -15.41
CA ALA A 150 -4.48 -1.92 -13.95
C ALA A 150 -3.17 -2.17 -13.18
N GLN A 151 -2.14 -2.68 -13.87
CA GLN A 151 -0.86 -3.01 -13.26
C GLN A 151 0.02 -1.77 -13.12
N GLU A 152 0.71 -1.66 -11.99
CA GLU A 152 1.62 -0.56 -11.67
C GLU A 152 3.03 -1.14 -11.45
N THR A 153 4.03 -0.58 -12.12
CA THR A 153 5.43 -0.93 -11.84
C THR A 153 5.89 -0.16 -10.62
N ARG A 154 6.37 -0.88 -9.60
CA ARG A 154 6.93 -0.27 -8.37
C ARG A 154 8.38 -0.67 -8.20
N ILE A 155 9.23 0.33 -7.94
CA ILE A 155 10.66 0.14 -7.68
C ILE A 155 10.88 0.30 -6.17
N TYR A 156 11.42 -0.73 -5.53
CA TYR A 156 11.74 -0.72 -4.11
C TYR A 156 13.27 -0.76 -3.93
N PRO A 157 13.87 0.22 -3.23
CA PRO A 157 15.28 0.15 -2.88
C PRO A 157 15.50 -0.92 -1.81
N ILE A 158 16.30 -1.94 -2.11
CA ILE A 158 16.56 -3.08 -1.20
C ILE A 158 17.73 -2.85 -0.24
N ARG A 159 18.36 -1.68 -0.25
CA ARG A 159 19.60 -1.42 0.52
C ARG A 159 19.43 -1.63 2.02
N ASP A 160 18.24 -1.36 2.54
CA ASP A 160 17.88 -1.53 3.94
C ASP A 160 17.61 -3.01 4.32
N LEU A 161 17.44 -3.89 3.33
CA LEU A 161 17.30 -5.35 3.55
C LEU A 161 18.66 -6.06 3.55
N LEU A 162 19.73 -5.36 3.19
CA LEU A 162 21.08 -5.91 3.19
C LEU A 162 21.66 -5.76 4.60
N PHE A 163 21.76 -6.85 5.34
CA PHE A 163 22.56 -6.91 6.57
C PHE A 163 24.01 -7.21 6.21
N GLU A 164 24.92 -6.38 6.71
CA GLU A 164 26.35 -6.69 6.68
C GLU A 164 26.67 -7.65 7.82
N ALA A 165 27.17 -8.85 7.50
CA ALA A 165 27.54 -9.81 8.53
C ALA A 165 28.70 -9.22 9.37
N PRO A 166 28.58 -9.18 10.70
CA PRO A 166 29.68 -8.71 11.54
C PRO A 166 30.89 -9.61 11.33
N ASN A 167 32.04 -8.99 11.09
CA ASN A 167 33.31 -9.69 11.04
C ASN A 167 33.76 -9.96 12.49
N PHE A 168 33.91 -11.22 12.87
CA PHE A 168 34.41 -11.61 14.19
C PHE A 168 35.92 -11.83 14.11
N ASP A 169 36.70 -10.79 14.43
CA ASP A 169 38.17 -10.81 14.43
C ASP A 169 38.79 -11.06 15.81
N ASN A 170 37.97 -11.22 16.86
CA ASN A 170 38.41 -11.48 18.24
C ASN A 170 38.41 -12.98 18.61
N ALA A 171 38.83 -13.87 17.70
CA ALA A 171 38.90 -15.29 18.00
C ALA A 171 39.76 -15.54 19.26
N PRO A 172 39.28 -16.30 20.26
CA PRO A 172 40.08 -16.65 21.43
C PRO A 172 41.32 -17.46 21.01
N ASP A 173 42.46 -17.19 21.63
CA ASP A 173 43.66 -18.01 21.45
C ASP A 173 43.42 -19.41 22.04
N PHE A 174 43.16 -20.38 21.17
CA PHE A 174 42.97 -21.77 21.56
C PHE A 174 44.32 -22.45 21.78
N ASN A 175 44.78 -22.49 23.03
CA ASN A 175 46.05 -23.13 23.37
C ASN A 175 45.85 -24.61 23.78
N LEU A 176 45.99 -25.52 22.81
CA LEU A 176 45.91 -26.98 23.02
C LEU A 176 46.90 -27.51 24.08
N ASN A 177 48.04 -26.85 24.28
CA ASN A 177 49.04 -27.30 25.25
C ASN A 177 48.58 -27.11 26.71
N GLN A 178 47.73 -26.10 26.99
CA GLN A 178 47.18 -25.90 28.33
C GLN A 178 46.08 -26.92 28.67
N ALA A 179 45.23 -27.27 27.71
CA ALA A 179 44.18 -28.28 27.91
C ALA A 179 44.74 -29.69 28.15
N MET A 180 45.90 -30.01 27.56
CA MET A 180 46.56 -31.30 27.72
C MET A 180 47.32 -31.45 29.05
N GLN A 181 47.78 -30.35 29.67
CA GLN A 181 48.40 -30.38 31.01
C GLN A 181 47.39 -30.57 32.15
N SER A 182 46.14 -30.13 31.98
CA SER A 182 45.06 -30.35 32.98
C SER A 182 44.49 -31.77 33.00
N GLY A 183 44.86 -32.64 32.04
CA GLY A 183 44.38 -34.02 31.94
C GLY A 183 45.37 -35.10 32.40
N GLY A 184 46.60 -34.73 32.78
CA GLY A 184 47.67 -35.70 33.05
C GLY A 184 48.37 -35.47 34.38
N GLY A 185 47.76 -35.87 35.49
CA GLY A 185 48.48 -35.89 36.78
C GLY A 185 47.63 -36.01 38.03
N MET A 186 46.99 -37.17 38.26
CA MET A 186 46.63 -37.61 39.62
C MET A 186 46.44 -39.13 39.64
N GLY A 187 47.49 -39.86 40.02
CA GLY A 187 47.50 -41.32 40.11
C GLY A 187 48.71 -41.81 40.90
N GLY A 188 48.89 -41.29 42.11
CA GLY A 188 49.92 -41.74 43.05
C GLY A 188 49.54 -43.07 43.70
N GLY A 189 50.27 -44.12 43.38
CA GLY A 189 50.18 -45.43 44.01
C GLY A 189 50.85 -45.44 45.39
N MET A 190 50.10 -45.87 46.39
CA MET A 190 50.53 -46.12 47.77
C MET A 190 50.99 -47.59 47.86
N GLY A 191 52.22 -47.82 48.31
CA GLY A 191 52.70 -49.18 48.57
C GLY A 191 54.06 -49.20 49.28
N GLY A 192 54.10 -49.83 50.44
CA GLY A 192 55.31 -50.27 51.14
C GLY A 192 55.63 -49.50 52.41
#